data_AF-A0A7C4SND7-F1
#
_entry.id   AF-A0A7C4SND7-F1
#
_cell.length_a   1.000
_cell.length_b   1.000
_cell.length_c   1.000
_cell.angle_alpha   90.00
_cell.angle_beta   90.00
_cell.angle_gamma   90.00
#
_symmetry.space_group_name_H-M   'P 1'
#
loop_
_entity.id
_entity.type
_entity.pdbx_description
1 polymer ?
#
loop_
_entity_poly.entity_id
_entity_poly.type
_entity_poly.pdbx_seq_one_letter_code
_entity_poly.pdbx_strand_id
1 'polypeptide(L)'
;MGRLVFDISRARSRAGGSFAIGAALLLGAAILAAPAPCRAGPKSVTLLPDPSCASSSLNTFIQDGLSRLGGEKLRMVKPEPGKSGGIQIQYLFLVREDRGSVTVQIDGRAFERRSEKLLADGSATSESFPADDAGRQSAARQAGERLAELLRASLEKALEERGKGRKVLVQASFAEEAASSRDPVIAGLQGSLPRARIKGFTERSVTLLLVTDESARALAKSVEQILSRLGALQAEWVVQSDTNLVFRVRRKSP
;
A
#
# COMPACT_ATOMS: atom_id res chain seq x y z
N MET A 1 -42.69 12.84 -17.68
CA MET A 1 -41.34 13.28 -17.29
C MET A 1 -41.33 13.54 -15.80
N GLY A 2 -40.79 12.62 -15.01
CA GLY A 2 -40.77 12.70 -13.55
C GLY A 2 -39.44 12.16 -13.02
N ARG A 3 -38.74 12.97 -12.23
CA ARG A 3 -37.44 12.70 -11.60
C ARG A 3 -37.64 11.75 -10.42
N LEU A 4 -36.93 10.62 -10.39
CA LEU A 4 -36.83 9.74 -9.23
C LEU A 4 -35.62 10.14 -8.40
N VAL A 5 -35.90 10.58 -7.17
CA VAL A 5 -34.96 10.83 -6.08
C VAL A 5 -34.71 9.49 -5.38
N PHE A 6 -33.46 9.08 -5.21
CA PHE A 6 -33.10 7.92 -4.39
C PHE A 6 -32.61 8.40 -3.01
N ASP A 7 -33.44 8.15 -2.00
CA ASP A 7 -33.15 8.28 -0.57
C ASP A 7 -32.68 6.91 -0.05
N ILE A 8 -31.43 6.81 0.39
CA ILE A 8 -30.83 5.58 0.95
C ILE A 8 -30.90 5.68 2.48
N SER A 9 -32.12 5.66 3.01
CA SER A 9 -32.35 5.67 4.46
C SER A 9 -33.55 4.81 4.83
N ARG A 10 -33.51 3.49 4.57
CA ARG A 10 -34.27 2.43 5.29
C ARG A 10 -34.22 1.12 4.50
N ALA A 11 -33.58 0.10 5.07
CA ALA A 11 -34.11 -1.26 5.10
C ALA A 11 -33.15 -2.16 5.90
N ARG A 12 -33.42 -2.29 7.21
CA ARG A 12 -33.08 -3.50 7.94
C ARG A 12 -34.36 -4.31 8.16
N SER A 13 -34.24 -5.59 7.81
CA SER A 13 -34.83 -6.76 8.46
C SER A 13 -35.97 -7.51 7.77
N ARG A 14 -35.68 -8.81 7.61
CA ARG A 14 -36.51 -10.04 7.64
C ARG A 14 -37.11 -10.59 6.33
N ALA A 15 -36.28 -11.44 5.72
CA ALA A 15 -36.45 -12.89 5.53
C ALA A 15 -37.61 -13.44 4.69
N GLY A 16 -37.25 -14.22 3.67
CA GLY A 16 -38.08 -15.31 3.14
C GLY A 16 -37.69 -15.75 1.72
N GLY A 17 -37.14 -16.96 1.58
CA GLY A 17 -37.35 -17.80 0.39
C GLY A 17 -36.22 -17.86 -0.65
N SER A 18 -35.51 -18.99 -0.66
CA SER A 18 -34.46 -19.39 -1.60
C SER A 18 -34.94 -19.55 -3.05
N PHE A 19 -34.36 -18.79 -3.98
CA PHE A 19 -34.13 -19.07 -5.41
C PHE A 19 -33.15 -17.95 -5.86
N ALA A 20 -31.93 -18.12 -6.36
CA ALA A 20 -31.26 -19.24 -6.98
C ALA A 20 -29.76 -19.22 -6.63
N ILE A 21 -29.27 -20.33 -6.10
CA ILE A 21 -27.87 -20.70 -6.03
C ILE A 21 -27.57 -21.45 -7.33
N GLY A 22 -26.62 -20.96 -8.12
CA GLY A 22 -25.99 -21.74 -9.21
C GLY A 22 -26.05 -21.13 -10.60
N ALA A 23 -25.12 -20.20 -10.88
CA ALA A 23 -24.42 -19.94 -12.17
C ALA A 23 -23.80 -18.54 -12.09
N ALA A 24 -22.49 -18.26 -12.18
CA ALA A 24 -21.22 -18.97 -12.33
C ALA A 24 -20.17 -17.92 -11.88
N LEU A 25 -19.14 -18.11 -11.05
CA LEU A 25 -18.24 -19.25 -10.86
C LEU A 25 -17.80 -19.86 -12.18
N LEU A 26 -17.11 -19.05 -13.02
CA LEU A 26 -15.85 -19.38 -13.72
C LEU A 26 -15.54 -18.35 -14.83
N LEU A 27 -14.78 -17.34 -14.44
CA LEU A 27 -13.71 -16.70 -15.22
C LEU A 27 -12.73 -16.23 -14.14
N GLY A 28 -11.81 -17.08 -13.67
CA GLY A 28 -10.89 -17.83 -14.49
C GLY A 28 -9.53 -17.17 -14.34
N ALA A 29 -8.79 -17.66 -13.35
CA ALA A 29 -7.38 -17.47 -13.09
C ALA A 29 -6.54 -16.89 -14.24
N ALA A 30 -5.94 -15.71 -14.02
CA ALA A 30 -4.60 -15.37 -14.48
C ALA A 30 -4.22 -13.93 -14.07
N ILE A 31 -3.95 -13.69 -12.79
CA ILE A 31 -2.80 -12.87 -12.45
C ILE A 31 -2.00 -13.66 -11.40
N LEU A 32 -1.34 -14.71 -11.89
CA LEU A 32 0.00 -15.02 -11.42
C LEU A 32 0.77 -13.72 -11.61
N ALA A 33 0.82 -12.89 -10.58
CA ALA A 33 1.84 -11.87 -10.49
C ALA A 33 3.14 -12.64 -10.29
N ALA A 34 3.75 -13.02 -11.42
CA ALA A 34 5.18 -13.21 -11.49
C ALA A 34 5.80 -12.06 -10.68
N PRO A 35 6.85 -12.30 -9.88
CA PRO A 35 7.62 -11.21 -9.31
C PRO A 35 8.14 -10.40 -10.50
N ALA A 36 7.45 -9.32 -10.83
CA ALA A 36 7.90 -8.41 -11.86
C ALA A 36 9.26 -7.93 -11.35
N PRO A 37 10.34 -8.08 -12.14
CA PRO A 37 11.63 -7.57 -11.73
C PRO A 37 11.41 -6.12 -11.34
N CYS A 38 11.88 -5.74 -10.15
CA CYS A 38 11.91 -4.37 -9.69
C CYS A 38 12.72 -3.55 -10.71
N ARG A 39 12.06 -3.10 -11.78
CA ARG A 39 12.64 -2.16 -12.73
C ARG A 39 12.90 -0.91 -11.92
N ALA A 40 14.16 -0.47 -11.94
CA ALA A 40 14.64 0.81 -11.45
C ALA A 40 14.10 1.98 -12.28
N GLY A 41 12.78 1.98 -12.55
CA GLY A 41 12.06 3.03 -13.24
C GLY A 41 11.23 3.85 -12.27
N PRO A 42 10.76 5.02 -12.71
CA PRO A 42 10.01 5.95 -11.86
C PRO A 42 8.75 5.29 -11.29
N LYS A 43 8.50 5.51 -10.00
CA LYS A 43 7.29 5.02 -9.33
C LYS A 43 6.09 5.86 -9.77
N SER A 44 5.00 5.19 -10.13
CA SER A 44 3.78 5.87 -10.52
C SER A 44 3.07 6.48 -9.31
N VAL A 45 2.64 7.74 -9.43
CA VAL A 45 1.93 8.50 -8.39
C VAL A 45 0.55 8.89 -8.90
N THR A 46 -0.49 8.60 -8.12
CA THR A 46 -1.86 9.04 -8.40
C THR A 46 -2.30 10.05 -7.35
N LEU A 47 -2.93 11.14 -7.79
CA LEU A 47 -3.52 12.15 -6.91
C LEU A 47 -5.00 11.79 -6.65
N LEU A 48 -5.41 11.84 -5.39
CA LEU A 48 -6.80 11.64 -4.97
C LEU A 48 -7.23 12.80 -4.05
N PRO A 49 -8.02 13.75 -4.54
CA PRO A 49 -8.62 14.75 -3.65
C PRO A 49 -9.61 14.07 -2.69
N ASP A 50 -9.74 14.63 -1.50
CA ASP A 50 -10.84 14.29 -0.60
C ASP A 50 -12.19 14.51 -1.31
N PRO A 51 -13.22 13.66 -1.08
CA PRO A 51 -14.53 13.81 -1.71
C PRO A 51 -15.16 15.21 -1.51
N SER A 52 -14.90 15.88 -0.38
CA SER A 52 -15.38 17.23 -0.12
C SER A 52 -14.78 18.30 -1.05
N CYS A 53 -13.62 18.02 -1.62
CA CYS A 53 -12.85 18.91 -2.48
C CYS A 53 -12.91 18.53 -3.96
N ALA A 54 -13.32 17.31 -4.28
CA ALA A 54 -13.21 16.73 -5.62
C ALA A 54 -13.96 17.52 -6.70
N SER A 55 -15.09 18.15 -6.35
CA SER A 55 -15.92 18.94 -7.27
C SER A 55 -15.53 20.41 -7.40
N SER A 56 -14.56 20.89 -6.62
CA SER A 56 -14.14 22.29 -6.65
C SER A 56 -13.31 22.62 -7.89
N SER A 57 -13.56 23.78 -8.51
CA SER A 57 -12.77 24.26 -9.66
C SER A 57 -11.30 24.53 -9.31
N LEU A 58 -10.99 24.81 -8.04
CA LEU A 58 -9.62 25.03 -7.57
C LEU A 58 -8.79 23.75 -7.57
N ASN A 59 -9.44 22.59 -7.56
CA ASN A 59 -8.78 21.28 -7.55
C ASN A 59 -7.85 21.10 -8.76
N THR A 60 -8.23 21.61 -9.94
CA THR A 60 -7.39 21.57 -11.15
C THR A 60 -6.06 22.31 -10.92
N PHE A 61 -6.10 23.50 -10.31
CA PHE A 61 -4.89 24.29 -10.05
C PHE A 61 -4.00 23.68 -8.97
N ILE A 62 -4.61 23.02 -7.97
CA ILE A 62 -3.89 22.25 -6.97
C ILE A 62 -3.20 21.05 -7.62
N GLN A 63 -3.90 20.31 -8.49
CA GLN A 63 -3.32 19.18 -9.22
C GLN A 63 -2.20 19.62 -10.17
N ASP A 64 -2.33 20.78 -10.81
CA ASP A 64 -1.28 21.38 -11.63
C ASP A 64 -0.04 21.68 -10.77
N GLY A 65 -0.21 22.27 -9.58
CA GLY A 65 0.90 22.49 -8.65
C GLY A 65 1.54 21.19 -8.17
N LEU A 66 0.71 20.20 -7.77
CA LEU A 66 1.15 18.87 -7.35
C LEU A 66 1.81 18.05 -8.47
N SER A 67 1.52 18.36 -9.73
CA SER A 67 2.14 17.69 -10.88
C SER A 67 3.66 17.90 -10.91
N ARG A 68 4.15 18.99 -10.31
CA ARG A 68 5.58 19.25 -10.13
C ARG A 68 6.25 18.18 -9.28
N LEU A 69 5.54 17.38 -8.51
CA LEU A 69 6.12 16.24 -7.80
C LEU A 69 6.80 15.24 -8.76
N GLY A 70 6.34 15.17 -10.02
CA GLY A 70 6.96 14.37 -11.06
C GLY A 70 8.43 14.71 -11.31
N GLY A 71 9.23 13.70 -11.65
CA GLY A 71 10.66 13.82 -11.89
C GLY A 71 11.29 12.49 -12.27
N GLU A 72 12.60 12.37 -12.16
CA GLU A 72 13.35 11.15 -12.54
C GLU A 72 12.88 9.89 -11.77
N LYS A 73 12.54 10.06 -10.48
CA LYS A 73 12.11 8.96 -9.59
C LYS A 73 10.58 8.76 -9.53
N LEU A 74 9.78 9.75 -9.94
CA LEU A 74 8.32 9.75 -9.76
C LEU A 74 7.62 10.12 -11.06
N ARG A 75 6.63 9.31 -11.47
CA ARG A 75 5.82 9.57 -12.66
C ARG A 75 4.36 9.80 -12.25
N MET A 76 3.86 10.99 -12.50
CA MET A 76 2.43 11.30 -12.30
C MET A 76 1.60 10.47 -13.29
N VAL A 77 0.58 9.76 -12.79
CA VAL A 77 -0.37 9.01 -13.62
C VAL A 77 -1.78 9.42 -13.26
N LYS A 78 -2.63 9.55 -14.28
CA LYS A 78 -4.05 9.78 -14.07
C LYS A 78 -4.67 8.55 -13.40
N PRO A 79 -5.63 8.72 -12.47
CA PRO A 79 -6.39 7.60 -11.94
C PRO A 79 -7.19 6.96 -13.07
N GLU A 80 -6.82 5.75 -13.47
CA GLU A 80 -7.57 4.94 -14.44
C GLU A 80 -8.24 3.76 -13.69
N PRO A 81 -9.50 3.42 -14.01
CA PRO A 81 -10.13 2.21 -13.50
C PRO A 81 -9.26 0.98 -13.81
N GLY A 82 -8.82 0.28 -12.76
CA GLY A 82 -7.95 -0.89 -12.89
C GLY A 82 -6.45 -0.61 -13.06
N LYS A 83 -6.01 0.65 -13.26
CA LYS A 83 -4.58 1.02 -13.27
C LYS A 83 -4.25 2.01 -12.16
N SER A 84 -3.64 1.48 -11.12
CA SER A 84 -3.17 2.18 -9.91
C SER A 84 -1.79 2.80 -10.06
N GLY A 85 -1.56 4.05 -9.67
CA GLY A 85 -0.24 4.45 -9.20
C GLY A 85 0.27 3.50 -8.11
N GLY A 86 1.58 3.23 -8.05
CA GLY A 86 2.19 2.51 -6.94
C GLY A 86 2.13 3.31 -5.64
N ILE A 87 2.08 4.64 -5.75
CA ILE A 87 1.91 5.61 -4.68
C ILE A 87 0.60 6.37 -4.92
N GLN A 88 -0.16 6.60 -3.85
CA GLN A 88 -1.40 7.37 -3.85
C GLN A 88 -1.25 8.56 -2.91
N ILE A 89 -1.50 9.78 -3.40
CA ILE A 89 -1.50 10.99 -2.57
C ILE A 89 -2.93 11.41 -2.34
N GLN A 90 -3.38 11.30 -1.10
CA GLN A 90 -4.66 11.81 -0.63
C GLN A 90 -4.45 13.23 -0.11
N TYR A 91 -5.32 14.18 -0.49
CA TYR A 91 -5.21 15.55 0.00
C TYR A 91 -6.55 16.25 0.19
N LEU A 92 -6.56 17.18 1.13
CA LEU A 92 -7.66 18.08 1.47
C LEU A 92 -7.13 19.51 1.32
N PHE A 93 -7.98 20.46 0.95
CA PHE A 93 -7.61 21.86 1.00
C PHE A 93 -8.68 22.73 1.66
N LEU A 94 -8.23 23.83 2.25
CA LEU A 94 -9.05 24.85 2.90
C LEU A 94 -8.71 26.20 2.30
N VAL A 95 -9.74 26.93 1.89
CA VAL A 95 -9.63 28.32 1.42
C VAL A 95 -9.98 29.24 2.58
N ARG A 96 -9.11 30.19 2.88
CA ARG A 96 -9.37 31.23 3.89
C ARG A 96 -9.34 32.59 3.23
N GLU A 97 -10.36 33.39 3.49
CA GLU A 97 -10.48 34.76 3.00
C GLU A 97 -10.48 35.72 4.18
N ASP A 98 -9.63 36.74 4.11
CA ASP A 98 -9.59 37.81 5.10
C ASP A 98 -9.24 39.15 4.44
N ARG A 99 -10.00 40.20 4.77
CA ARG A 99 -9.77 41.61 4.36
C ARG A 99 -9.38 41.78 2.88
N GLY A 100 -10.08 41.11 1.97
CA GLY A 100 -9.82 41.21 0.52
C GLY A 100 -8.62 40.39 0.02
N SER A 101 -8.07 39.53 0.88
CA SER A 101 -7.03 38.56 0.53
C SER A 101 -7.55 37.13 0.68
N VAL A 102 -6.92 36.20 -0.04
CA VAL A 102 -7.17 34.77 0.02
C VAL A 102 -5.87 34.01 0.25
N THR A 103 -5.95 32.95 1.05
CA THR A 103 -4.91 31.94 1.23
C THR A 103 -5.52 30.55 1.04
N VAL A 104 -4.71 29.62 0.57
CA VAL A 104 -5.10 28.21 0.44
C VAL A 104 -4.13 27.36 1.25
N GLN A 105 -4.66 26.54 2.14
CA GLN A 105 -3.92 25.51 2.86
C GLN A 105 -4.26 24.15 2.27
N ILE A 106 -3.26 23.29 2.08
CA ILE A 106 -3.43 21.92 1.59
C ILE A 106 -2.71 20.97 2.54
N ASP A 107 -3.43 19.94 2.99
CA ASP A 107 -2.88 18.84 3.76
C ASP A 107 -2.83 17.60 2.85
N GLY A 108 -1.65 16.99 2.73
CA GLY A 108 -1.42 15.85 1.84
C GLY A 108 -0.78 14.67 2.56
N ARG A 109 -1.17 13.45 2.18
CA ARG A 109 -0.62 12.17 2.67
C ARG A 109 -0.36 11.23 1.51
N ALA A 110 0.87 10.76 1.40
CA ALA A 110 1.30 9.81 0.39
C ALA A 110 1.39 8.40 0.96
N PHE A 111 0.67 7.47 0.36
CA PHE A 111 0.62 6.07 0.75
C PHE A 111 1.19 5.18 -0.34
N GLU A 112 1.84 4.10 0.05
CA GLU A 112 2.02 2.98 -0.85
C GLU A 112 0.69 2.23 -1.03
N ARG A 113 0.25 2.04 -2.26
CA ARG A 113 -1.06 1.44 -2.53
C ARG A 113 -1.19 -0.04 -2.11
N ARG A 114 -0.11 -0.82 -2.20
CA ARG A 114 -0.16 -2.26 -1.89
C ARG A 114 -0.14 -2.55 -0.39
N SER A 115 0.57 -1.76 0.38
CA SER A 115 0.80 -1.97 1.82
C SER A 115 0.01 -0.99 2.69
N GLU A 116 -0.58 0.05 2.09
CA GLU A 116 -1.20 1.19 2.77
C GLU A 116 -0.23 1.92 3.71
N LYS A 117 1.07 1.67 3.58
CA LYS A 117 2.10 2.32 4.39
C LYS A 117 2.16 3.80 4.04
N LEU A 118 2.06 4.65 5.07
CA LEU A 118 2.36 6.07 4.96
C LEU A 118 3.84 6.26 4.60
N LEU A 119 4.09 6.94 3.49
CA LEU A 119 5.43 7.23 2.99
C LEU A 119 5.86 8.66 3.31
N ALA A 120 4.93 9.60 3.23
CA ALA A 120 5.15 11.00 3.53
C ALA A 120 3.81 11.68 3.85
N ASP A 121 3.87 12.74 4.63
CA ASP A 121 2.79 13.66 4.86
C ASP A 121 3.32 15.09 4.93
N GLY A 122 2.43 16.06 4.75
CA GLY A 122 2.81 17.46 4.78
C GLY A 122 1.60 18.37 4.73
N SER A 123 1.83 19.60 5.18
CA SER A 123 0.87 20.70 5.09
C SER A 123 1.58 21.90 4.48
N ALA A 124 0.95 22.54 3.51
CA ALA A 124 1.47 23.74 2.88
C ALA A 124 0.39 24.81 2.81
N THR A 125 0.79 26.06 3.01
CA THR A 125 -0.07 27.23 2.86
C THR A 125 0.52 28.17 1.81
N SER A 126 -0.33 28.69 0.93
CA SER A 126 0.05 29.76 0.02
C SER A 126 0.37 31.04 0.79
N GLU A 127 1.06 31.96 0.14
CA GLU A 127 1.03 33.37 0.51
C GLU A 127 -0.39 33.95 0.35
N SER A 128 -0.56 35.17 0.85
CA SER A 128 -1.79 35.94 0.65
C SER A 128 -1.84 36.51 -0.76
N PHE A 129 -2.91 36.21 -1.49
CA PHE A 129 -3.22 36.77 -2.81
C PHE A 129 -4.48 37.65 -2.73
N PRO A 130 -4.76 38.51 -3.71
CA PRO A 130 -6.06 39.19 -3.81
C PRO A 130 -7.23 38.18 -3.83
N ALA A 131 -8.36 38.50 -3.20
CA ALA A 131 -9.52 37.60 -3.11
C ALA A 131 -10.36 37.48 -4.42
N ASP A 132 -9.76 37.81 -5.57
CA ASP A 132 -10.35 37.64 -6.89
C ASP A 132 -10.08 36.22 -7.46
N ASP A 133 -10.67 35.90 -8.60
CA ASP A 133 -10.54 34.58 -9.22
C ASP A 133 -9.09 34.23 -9.57
N ALA A 134 -8.32 35.20 -10.07
CA ALA A 134 -6.92 34.99 -10.43
C ALA A 134 -6.05 34.74 -9.20
N GLY A 135 -6.30 35.46 -8.11
CA GLY A 135 -5.63 35.29 -6.83
C GLY A 135 -5.98 33.96 -6.17
N ARG A 136 -7.24 33.50 -6.22
CA ARG A 136 -7.65 32.16 -5.76
C ARG A 136 -6.92 31.05 -6.52
N GLN A 137 -6.85 31.16 -7.85
CA GLN A 137 -6.14 30.19 -8.69
C GLN A 137 -4.64 30.19 -8.41
N SER A 138 -4.04 31.37 -8.21
CA SER A 138 -2.63 31.52 -7.87
C SER A 138 -2.29 30.96 -6.49
N ALA A 139 -3.14 31.24 -5.49
CA ALA A 139 -3.02 30.68 -4.15
C ALA A 139 -3.11 29.15 -4.17
N ALA A 140 -4.10 28.60 -4.88
CA ALA A 140 -4.28 27.16 -5.03
C ALA A 140 -3.08 26.48 -5.71
N ARG A 141 -2.57 27.07 -6.81
CA ARG A 141 -1.38 26.57 -7.50
C ARG A 141 -0.14 26.62 -6.60
N GLN A 142 0.13 27.76 -5.96
CA GLN A 142 1.30 27.93 -5.11
C GLN A 142 1.28 26.98 -3.90
N ALA A 143 0.11 26.77 -3.27
CA ALA A 143 -0.03 25.79 -2.19
C ALA A 143 0.24 24.35 -2.69
N GLY A 144 -0.23 24.01 -3.89
CA GLY A 144 0.06 22.71 -4.53
C GLY A 144 1.55 22.52 -4.82
N GLU A 145 2.23 23.55 -5.33
CA GLU A 145 3.68 23.52 -5.60
C GLU A 145 4.49 23.36 -4.32
N ARG A 146 4.16 24.12 -3.27
CA ARG A 146 4.82 24.00 -1.96
C ARG A 146 4.62 22.63 -1.32
N LEU A 147 3.40 22.07 -1.41
CA LEU A 147 3.15 20.71 -0.92
C LEU A 147 3.94 19.68 -1.73
N ALA A 148 4.06 19.85 -3.06
CA ALA A 148 4.87 18.96 -3.89
C ALA A 148 6.34 18.96 -3.47
N GLU A 149 6.92 20.14 -3.18
CA GLU A 149 8.29 20.26 -2.68
C GLU A 149 8.50 19.54 -1.34
N LEU A 150 7.59 19.76 -0.38
CA LEU A 150 7.62 19.10 0.93
C LEU A 150 7.51 17.57 0.80
N LEU A 151 6.58 17.10 -0.02
CA LEU A 151 6.37 15.67 -0.21
C LEU A 151 7.54 15.03 -0.98
N ARG A 152 8.17 15.73 -1.92
CA ARG A 152 9.26 15.16 -2.74
C ARG A 152 10.42 14.68 -1.88
N ALA A 153 10.95 15.53 -1.01
CA ALA A 153 12.10 15.18 -0.18
C ALA A 153 11.82 13.95 0.70
N SER A 154 10.64 13.93 1.33
CA SER A 154 10.19 12.84 2.19
C SER A 154 9.94 11.55 1.40
N LEU A 155 9.33 11.64 0.22
CA LEU A 155 9.06 10.50 -0.65
C LEU A 155 10.35 9.89 -1.19
N GLU A 156 11.29 10.71 -1.65
CA GLU A 156 12.58 10.21 -2.14
C GLU A 156 13.33 9.48 -1.03
N LYS A 157 13.39 10.06 0.17
CA LYS A 157 13.98 9.39 1.34
C LYS A 157 13.28 8.07 1.66
N ALA A 158 11.94 8.05 1.69
CA ALA A 158 11.16 6.85 1.97
C ALA A 158 11.37 5.76 0.89
N LEU A 159 11.53 6.16 -0.37
CA LEU A 159 11.81 5.24 -1.49
C LEU A 159 13.24 4.71 -1.45
N GLU A 160 14.22 5.53 -1.07
CA GLU A 160 15.60 5.12 -0.88
C GLU A 160 15.76 4.17 0.30
N GLU A 161 15.13 4.47 1.44
CA GLU A 161 15.09 3.58 2.60
C GLU A 161 14.42 2.26 2.27
N ARG A 162 13.38 2.29 1.44
CA ARG A 162 12.74 1.07 0.94
C ARG A 162 13.67 0.26 0.02
N GLY A 163 14.50 0.92 -0.79
CA GLY A 163 15.54 0.25 -1.61
C GLY A 163 16.56 -0.54 -0.79
N LYS A 164 16.70 -0.24 0.51
CA LYS A 164 17.56 -0.98 1.45
C LYS A 164 16.91 -2.27 1.99
N GLY A 165 15.61 -2.47 1.74
CA GLY A 165 14.80 -3.58 2.24
C GLY A 165 14.43 -3.43 3.72
N ARG A 166 13.28 -3.97 4.12
CA ARG A 166 12.89 -4.09 5.53
C ARG A 166 13.51 -5.33 6.15
N LYS A 167 13.91 -5.21 7.41
CA LYS A 167 14.34 -6.34 8.24
C LYS A 167 13.10 -7.06 8.77
N VAL A 168 12.96 -8.33 8.42
CA VAL A 168 11.87 -9.20 8.89
C VAL A 168 12.48 -10.36 9.66
N LEU A 169 12.00 -10.58 10.88
CA LEU A 169 12.34 -11.75 11.66
C LEU A 169 11.39 -12.88 11.28
N VAL A 170 11.93 -14.03 10.90
CA VAL A 170 11.17 -15.25 10.59
C VAL A 170 11.53 -16.30 11.63
N GLN A 171 10.56 -16.71 12.44
CA GLN A 171 10.73 -17.70 13.49
C GLN A 171 9.88 -18.93 13.19
N ALA A 172 10.55 -20.06 13.06
CA ALA A 172 9.91 -21.36 12.92
C ALA A 172 10.14 -22.16 14.20
N SER A 173 9.07 -22.66 14.80
CA SER A 173 9.11 -23.67 15.86
C SER A 173 8.68 -25.01 15.29
N PHE A 174 9.31 -26.10 15.70
CA PHE A 174 9.01 -27.44 15.18
C PHE A 174 8.18 -28.20 16.20
N ALA A 175 7.00 -28.66 15.78
CA ALA A 175 6.26 -29.67 16.53
C ALA A 175 7.06 -30.98 16.56
N GLU A 176 6.76 -31.84 17.54
CA GLU A 176 7.53 -33.06 17.79
C GLU A 176 7.58 -33.97 16.56
N GLU A 177 6.45 -34.11 15.86
CA GLU A 177 6.29 -34.88 14.63
C GLU A 177 7.06 -34.31 13.42
N ALA A 178 7.50 -33.05 13.50
CA ALA A 178 8.20 -32.34 12.44
C ALA A 178 9.66 -31.98 12.81
N ALA A 179 10.14 -32.38 13.99
CA ALA A 179 11.47 -32.05 14.50
C ALA A 179 12.60 -32.55 13.57
N SER A 180 12.44 -33.75 12.99
CA SER A 180 13.40 -34.32 12.03
C SER A 180 13.50 -33.54 10.71
N SER A 181 12.54 -32.65 10.42
CA SER A 181 12.53 -31.82 9.21
C SER A 181 13.20 -30.47 9.40
N ARG A 182 13.82 -30.20 10.55
CA ARG A 182 14.48 -28.93 10.87
C ARG A 182 15.50 -28.52 9.80
N ASP A 183 16.50 -29.34 9.55
CA ASP A 183 17.61 -28.99 8.65
C ASP A 183 17.13 -28.81 7.19
N PRO A 184 16.25 -29.67 6.65
CA PRO A 184 15.60 -29.42 5.36
C PRO A 184 14.83 -28.10 5.29
N VAL A 185 14.10 -27.72 6.35
CA VAL A 185 13.36 -26.45 6.42
C VAL A 185 14.32 -25.27 6.45
N ILE A 186 15.40 -25.34 7.25
CA ILE A 186 16.43 -24.29 7.29
C ILE A 186 17.04 -24.11 5.91
N ALA A 187 17.47 -25.21 5.27
CA ALA A 187 18.06 -25.16 3.93
C ALA A 187 17.08 -24.61 2.88
N GLY A 188 15.82 -25.03 2.92
CA GLY A 188 14.77 -24.55 2.02
C GLY A 188 14.49 -23.05 2.18
N LEU A 189 14.39 -22.58 3.43
CA LEU A 189 14.17 -21.17 3.75
C LEU A 189 15.38 -20.31 3.37
N GLN A 190 16.61 -20.72 3.68
CA GLN A 190 17.82 -19.97 3.31
C GLN A 190 18.06 -19.96 1.79
N GLY A 191 17.79 -21.06 1.10
CA GLY A 191 17.98 -21.17 -0.35
C GLY A 191 16.94 -20.39 -1.16
N SER A 192 15.73 -20.22 -0.62
CA SER A 192 14.61 -19.60 -1.34
C SER A 192 14.32 -18.17 -0.91
N LEU A 193 14.66 -17.77 0.32
CA LEU A 193 14.44 -16.41 0.81
C LEU A 193 15.71 -15.55 0.62
N PRO A 194 15.66 -14.50 -0.21
CA PRO A 194 16.85 -13.71 -0.55
C PRO A 194 17.41 -12.99 0.66
N ARG A 195 18.72 -13.08 0.88
CA ARG A 195 19.43 -12.41 2.00
C ARG A 195 18.97 -12.88 3.41
N ALA A 196 18.39 -14.07 3.53
CA ALA A 196 18.09 -14.69 4.82
C ALA A 196 19.38 -15.10 5.55
N ARG A 197 19.53 -14.67 6.80
CA ARG A 197 20.65 -15.04 7.68
C ARG A 197 20.13 -15.67 8.96
N ILE A 198 20.70 -16.80 9.38
CA ILE A 198 20.37 -17.39 10.68
C ILE A 198 20.85 -16.45 11.79
N LYS A 199 19.97 -16.16 12.74
CA LYS A 199 20.26 -15.39 13.95
C LYS A 199 20.42 -16.27 15.18
N GLY A 200 19.74 -17.40 15.19
CA GLY A 200 19.84 -18.40 16.24
C GLY A 200 19.01 -19.62 15.88
N PHE A 201 19.37 -20.76 16.42
CA PHE A 201 18.62 -22.00 16.27
C PHE A 201 18.80 -22.86 17.51
N THR A 202 17.82 -23.72 17.74
CA THR A 202 17.83 -24.78 18.74
C THR A 202 17.37 -26.07 18.08
N GLU A 203 17.26 -27.16 18.83
CA GLU A 203 16.66 -28.41 18.33
C GLU A 203 15.22 -28.24 17.84
N ARG A 204 14.46 -27.32 18.45
CA ARG A 204 13.03 -27.12 18.17
C ARG A 204 12.68 -25.76 17.59
N SER A 205 13.66 -24.92 17.28
CA SER A 205 13.39 -23.59 16.72
C SER A 205 14.50 -23.08 15.82
N VAL A 206 14.15 -22.23 14.87
CA VAL A 206 15.10 -21.42 14.12
C VAL A 206 14.57 -20.01 13.98
N THR A 207 15.48 -19.05 14.10
CA THR A 207 15.23 -17.63 13.84
C THR A 207 16.11 -17.16 12.70
N LEU A 208 15.49 -16.62 11.65
CA LEU A 208 16.12 -16.05 10.48
C LEU A 208 15.85 -14.54 10.46
N LEU A 209 16.86 -13.75 10.11
CA LEU A 209 16.70 -12.36 9.72
C LEU A 209 16.72 -12.25 8.20
N LEU A 210 15.65 -11.72 7.65
CA LEU A 210 15.48 -11.46 6.23
C LEU A 210 15.57 -9.97 5.96
N VAL A 211 16.18 -9.58 4.83
CA VAL A 211 16.10 -8.22 4.30
C VAL A 211 15.35 -8.27 2.98
N THR A 212 14.12 -7.76 2.95
CA THR A 212 13.18 -7.94 1.83
C THR A 212 12.31 -6.70 1.63
N ASP A 213 11.79 -6.49 0.43
CA ASP A 213 10.77 -5.49 0.11
C ASP A 213 9.36 -6.11 -0.05
N GLU A 214 9.24 -7.43 0.11
CA GLU A 214 7.97 -8.14 0.04
C GLU A 214 7.09 -7.88 1.27
N SER A 215 5.77 -7.76 1.07
CA SER A 215 4.75 -7.66 2.13
C SER A 215 4.70 -8.92 3.01
N ALA A 216 4.20 -8.82 4.25
CA ALA A 216 4.14 -9.97 5.17
C ALA A 216 3.33 -11.13 4.60
N ARG A 217 2.21 -10.82 3.94
CA ARG A 217 1.35 -11.80 3.26
C ARG A 217 2.06 -12.53 2.11
N ALA A 218 2.90 -11.81 1.34
CA ALA A 218 3.66 -12.42 0.25
C ALA A 218 4.74 -13.36 0.81
N LEU A 219 5.48 -12.91 1.82
CA LEU A 219 6.48 -13.72 2.51
C LEU A 219 5.88 -14.96 3.16
N ALA A 220 4.72 -14.84 3.82
CA ALA A 220 4.01 -15.96 4.40
C ALA A 220 3.65 -17.02 3.34
N LYS A 221 3.12 -16.60 2.19
CA LYS A 221 2.85 -17.49 1.06
C LYS A 221 4.13 -18.14 0.52
N SER A 222 5.23 -17.39 0.42
CA SER A 222 6.52 -17.94 0.00
C SER A 222 7.01 -19.02 0.98
N VAL A 223 6.90 -18.78 2.29
CA VAL A 223 7.21 -19.78 3.32
C VAL A 223 6.34 -21.02 3.18
N GLU A 224 5.02 -20.88 3.03
CA GLU A 224 4.11 -22.01 2.82
C GLU A 224 4.46 -22.82 1.58
N GLN A 225 4.78 -22.15 0.47
CA GLN A 225 5.22 -22.80 -0.76
C GLN A 225 6.52 -23.57 -0.58
N ILE A 226 7.50 -22.99 0.12
CA ILE A 226 8.77 -23.67 0.46
C ILE A 226 8.48 -24.93 1.28
N LEU A 227 7.71 -24.81 2.37
CA LEU A 227 7.37 -25.96 3.22
C LEU A 227 6.61 -27.05 2.45
N SER A 228 5.70 -26.67 1.55
CA SER A 228 4.94 -27.62 0.75
C SER A 228 5.81 -28.46 -0.20
N ARG A 229 6.95 -27.92 -0.66
CA ARG A 229 7.92 -28.63 -1.51
C ARG A 229 8.79 -29.61 -0.72
N LEU A 230 8.92 -29.39 0.59
CA LEU A 230 9.67 -30.23 1.51
C LEU A 230 8.84 -31.42 2.04
N GLY A 231 7.63 -31.63 1.51
CA GLY A 231 6.80 -32.80 1.78
C GLY A 231 5.47 -32.46 2.47
N ALA A 232 4.98 -33.38 3.32
CA ALA A 232 3.77 -33.22 4.11
C ALA A 232 3.99 -32.26 5.29
N LEU A 233 4.51 -31.05 5.05
CA LEU A 233 4.72 -30.02 6.07
C LEU A 233 3.79 -28.83 5.83
N GLN A 234 3.37 -28.20 6.91
CA GLN A 234 2.57 -26.96 6.87
C GLN A 234 3.03 -25.97 7.93
N ALA A 235 2.86 -24.68 7.64
CA ALA A 235 3.00 -23.61 8.61
C ALA A 235 1.66 -23.37 9.31
N GLU A 236 1.63 -23.52 10.62
CA GLU A 236 0.60 -23.00 11.50
C GLU A 236 1.05 -21.63 11.99
N TRP A 237 0.46 -20.56 11.44
CA TRP A 237 0.86 -19.20 11.75
C TRP A 237 0.40 -18.78 13.15
N VAL A 238 1.34 -18.26 13.94
CA VAL A 238 1.09 -17.68 15.26
C VAL A 238 1.04 -16.15 15.16
N VAL A 239 1.98 -15.56 14.41
CA VAL A 239 2.04 -14.11 14.17
C VAL A 239 2.37 -13.86 12.71
N GLN A 240 1.58 -13.01 12.06
CA GLN A 240 1.87 -12.44 10.75
C GLN A 240 1.84 -10.91 10.85
N SER A 241 3.01 -10.31 11.00
CA SER A 241 3.18 -8.86 11.03
C SER A 241 4.22 -8.41 10.01
N ASP A 242 4.32 -7.10 9.81
CA ASP A 242 5.27 -6.56 8.83
C ASP A 242 6.75 -6.75 9.19
N THR A 243 7.07 -6.96 10.47
CA THR A 243 8.44 -7.13 10.93
C THR A 243 8.71 -8.51 11.53
N ASN A 244 7.67 -9.28 11.85
CA ASN A 244 7.79 -10.60 12.45
C ASN A 244 6.81 -11.60 11.82
N LEU A 245 7.34 -12.75 11.44
CA LEU A 245 6.62 -13.92 10.93
C LEU A 245 6.94 -15.09 11.86
N VAL A 246 5.98 -15.50 12.67
CA VAL A 246 6.15 -16.59 13.64
C VAL A 246 5.18 -17.71 13.29
N PHE A 247 5.70 -18.91 13.11
CA PHE A 247 4.90 -20.09 12.79
C PHE A 247 5.43 -21.34 13.47
N ARG A 248 4.53 -22.32 13.59
CA ARG A 248 4.85 -23.68 13.97
C ARG A 248 4.82 -24.56 12.74
N VAL A 249 5.88 -25.31 12.50
CA VAL A 249 5.96 -26.35 11.49
C VAL A 249 5.33 -27.62 12.05
N ARG A 250 4.35 -28.15 11.32
CA ARG A 250 3.69 -29.43 11.61
C ARG A 250 3.68 -30.31 10.38
N ARG A 251 3.45 -31.61 10.57
CA ARG A 251 3.07 -32.47 9.45
C ARG A 251 1.63 -32.16 9.04
N LYS A 252 1.35 -32.22 7.73
CA LYS A 252 -0.02 -32.21 7.20
C LYS A 252 -0.70 -33.48 7.69
N SER A 253 -1.82 -33.35 8.39
CA SER A 253 -2.70 -34.48 8.65
C SER A 253 -3.22 -35.02 7.30
N PRO A 254 -3.29 -36.35 7.13
CA PRO A 254 -3.87 -36.96 5.93
C PRO A 254 -5.34 -36.56 5.73
#